data_AF-A0A963UM94-F1
#
_entry.id   AF-A0A963UM94-F1
#
_cell.length_a   1.000
_cell.length_b   1.000
_cell.length_c   1.000
_cell.angle_alpha   90.00
_cell.angle_beta   90.00
_cell.angle_gamma   90.00
#
_symmetry.space_group_name_H-M   'P 1'
#
loop_
_entity.id
_entity.type
_entity.pdbx_description
1 polymer ?
#
loop_
_entity_poly.entity_id
_entity_poly.type
_entity_poly.pdbx_seq_one_letter_code
_entity_poly.pdbx_strand_id
1 'polypeptide(L)'
;MPDFTLHTPDTAPDGSRDALAAVTKAWGFTPKLHAILAESPAALIGYDTLFGLIAQSSLSPVEQQVVYQSINVFHGCEYCTMGHTYLQPSRRVPLDAVAAAPLTIETQAEVA
;
A
#
# COMPACT_ATOMS: atom_id res chain seq x y z
N MET A 1 -13.32 -12.14 -10.87
CA MET A 1 -12.79 -10.78 -10.67
C MET A 1 -12.85 -10.07 -12.01
N PRO A 2 -13.13 -8.76 -12.05
CA PRO A 2 -13.02 -7.99 -13.28
C PRO A 2 -11.57 -7.96 -13.78
N ASP A 3 -11.40 -7.97 -15.10
CA ASP A 3 -10.09 -7.82 -15.73
C ASP A 3 -9.72 -6.35 -15.79
N PHE A 4 -8.64 -5.97 -15.12
CA PHE A 4 -8.09 -4.62 -15.16
C PHE A 4 -6.92 -4.54 -16.13
N THR A 5 -6.86 -3.45 -16.90
CA THR A 5 -5.70 -3.12 -17.72
C THR A 5 -4.50 -2.81 -16.81
N LEU A 6 -3.34 -3.40 -17.13
CA LEU A 6 -2.08 -3.05 -16.48
C LEU A 6 -1.33 -2.06 -17.37
N HIS A 7 -1.29 -0.80 -16.96
CA HIS A 7 -0.56 0.20 -17.71
C HIS A 7 0.95 0.14 -17.44
N THR A 8 1.72 0.49 -18.45
CA THR A 8 3.12 0.89 -18.35
C THR A 8 3.21 2.42 -18.48
N PRO A 9 4.37 3.05 -18.22
CA PRO A 9 4.55 4.47 -18.49
C PRO A 9 4.20 4.87 -19.93
N ASP A 10 4.34 3.96 -20.89
CA ASP A 10 4.00 4.21 -22.31
C ASP A 10 2.51 4.06 -22.62
N THR A 11 1.81 3.17 -21.90
CA THR A 11 0.39 2.87 -22.17
C THR A 11 -0.58 3.54 -21.20
N ALA A 12 -0.09 4.21 -20.15
CA ALA A 12 -0.92 4.98 -19.24
C ALA A 12 -1.51 6.23 -19.92
N PRO A 13 -2.70 6.70 -19.51
CA PRO A 13 -3.23 8.01 -19.88
C PRO A 13 -2.22 9.13 -19.55
N ASP A 14 -2.22 10.22 -20.34
CA ASP A 14 -1.20 11.28 -20.27
C ASP A 14 -0.96 11.81 -18.85
N GLY A 15 -2.03 12.01 -18.06
CA GLY A 15 -1.92 12.50 -16.68
C GLY A 15 -1.29 11.53 -15.68
N SER A 16 -1.15 10.25 -16.03
CA SER A 16 -0.59 9.20 -15.18
C SER A 16 0.84 8.80 -15.57
N ARG A 17 1.30 9.11 -16.78
CA ARG A 17 2.57 8.61 -17.32
C ARG A 17 3.76 8.97 -16.44
N ASP A 18 3.89 10.25 -16.10
CA ASP A 18 5.02 10.74 -15.31
C ASP A 18 4.99 10.19 -13.88
N ALA A 19 3.80 10.12 -13.26
CA ALA A 19 3.63 9.54 -11.93
C ALA A 19 3.99 8.06 -11.93
N LEU A 20 3.53 7.30 -12.93
CA LEU A 20 3.83 5.87 -13.03
C LEU A 20 5.32 5.63 -13.30
N ALA A 21 5.96 6.46 -14.15
CA ALA A 21 7.39 6.41 -14.39
C ALA A 21 8.20 6.71 -13.13
N ALA A 22 7.76 7.67 -12.32
CA ALA A 22 8.39 7.99 -11.03
C ALA A 22 8.33 6.81 -10.06
N VAL A 23 7.17 6.15 -9.96
CA VAL A 23 7.03 4.90 -9.17
C VAL A 23 7.99 3.83 -9.66
N THR A 24 8.01 3.54 -10.98
CA THR A 24 8.92 2.54 -11.56
C THR A 24 10.38 2.84 -11.21
N LYS A 25 10.78 4.11 -11.30
CA LYS A 25 12.15 4.56 -10.99
C LYS A 25 12.48 4.40 -9.51
N ALA A 26 11.56 4.75 -8.61
CA ALA A 26 11.79 4.67 -7.17
C ALA A 26 11.88 3.21 -6.67
N TRP A 27 11.12 2.30 -7.27
CA TRP A 27 11.02 0.90 -6.82
C TRP A 27 11.89 -0.07 -7.64
N GLY A 28 12.35 0.35 -8.82
CA GLY A 28 13.03 -0.51 -9.80
C GLY A 28 12.09 -1.40 -10.62
N PHE A 29 10.78 -1.36 -10.35
CA PHE A 29 9.72 -2.05 -11.09
C PHE A 29 8.38 -1.34 -10.85
N THR A 30 7.36 -1.63 -11.67
CA THR A 30 5.99 -1.12 -11.47
C THR A 30 5.14 -2.13 -10.70
N PRO A 31 4.70 -1.85 -9.45
CA PRO A 31 3.78 -2.75 -8.76
C PRO A 31 2.43 -2.81 -9.49
N LYS A 32 1.81 -4.01 -9.54
CA LYS A 32 0.52 -4.21 -10.23
C LYS A 32 -0.56 -3.23 -9.79
N LEU A 33 -0.65 -2.91 -8.49
CA LEU A 33 -1.63 -1.92 -8.00
C LEU A 33 -1.43 -0.55 -8.66
N HIS A 34 -0.20 -0.04 -8.74
CA HIS A 34 0.09 1.23 -9.40
C HIS A 34 -0.22 1.17 -10.90
N ALA A 35 0.07 0.04 -11.56
CA ALA A 35 -0.26 -0.17 -12.97
C ALA A 35 -1.78 -0.14 -13.24
N ILE A 36 -2.61 -0.63 -12.31
CA ILE A 36 -4.07 -0.57 -12.40
C ILE A 36 -4.56 0.86 -12.10
N LEU A 37 -4.07 1.47 -11.02
CA LEU A 37 -4.49 2.82 -10.62
C LEU A 37 -4.12 3.88 -11.67
N ALA A 38 -3.11 3.62 -12.50
CA ALA A 38 -2.70 4.50 -13.59
C ALA A 38 -3.80 4.77 -14.61
N GLU A 39 -4.86 3.95 -14.72
CA GLU A 39 -6.05 4.27 -15.53
C GLU A 39 -6.69 5.61 -15.09
N SER A 40 -6.56 5.97 -13.80
CA SER A 40 -7.02 7.25 -13.25
C SER A 40 -5.86 8.05 -12.63
N PRO A 41 -5.45 9.17 -13.24
CA PRO A 41 -4.39 10.02 -12.69
C PRO A 41 -4.62 10.40 -11.23
N ALA A 42 -5.85 10.77 -10.88
CA ALA A 42 -6.21 11.13 -9.51
C ALA A 42 -6.02 9.96 -8.52
N ALA A 43 -6.34 8.73 -8.95
CA ALA A 43 -6.20 7.55 -8.09
C ALA A 43 -4.73 7.19 -7.87
N LEU A 44 -3.92 7.17 -8.92
CA LEU A 44 -2.48 6.90 -8.84
C LEU A 44 -1.77 7.96 -7.97
N ILE A 45 -1.98 9.24 -8.27
CA ILE A 45 -1.33 10.35 -7.55
C ILE A 45 -1.78 10.37 -6.09
N GLY A 46 -3.07 10.19 -5.83
CA GLY A 46 -3.61 10.17 -4.47
C GLY A 46 -3.03 9.01 -3.65
N TYR A 47 -2.97 7.81 -4.22
CA TYR A 47 -2.40 6.64 -3.55
C TYR A 47 -0.91 6.82 -3.22
N ASP A 48 -0.11 7.24 -4.21
CA ASP A 48 1.33 7.45 -4.02
C ASP A 48 1.62 8.57 -3.01
N THR A 49 0.82 9.65 -3.04
CA THR A 49 0.90 10.74 -2.06
C THR A 49 0.63 10.23 -0.65
N LEU A 50 -0.47 9.48 -0.44
CA LEU A 50 -0.81 8.92 0.88
C LEU A 50 0.28 7.97 1.39
N PHE A 51 0.82 7.12 0.52
CA PHE A 51 1.91 6.23 0.86
C PHE A 51 3.16 7.02 1.32
N GLY A 52 3.54 8.06 0.59
CA GLY A 52 4.67 8.93 0.95
C GLY A 52 4.46 9.73 2.25
N LEU A 53 3.22 10.12 2.56
CA LEU A 53 2.89 10.85 3.79
C LEU A 53 3.08 10.00 5.06
N ILE A 54 2.89 8.67 4.99
CA ILE A 54 3.09 7.79 6.16
C ILE A 54 4.55 7.81 6.64
N ALA A 55 5.51 7.94 5.73
CA ALA A 55 6.93 8.06 6.08
C ALA A 55 7.25 9.32 6.91
N GLN A 56 6.35 10.31 6.92
CA GLN A 56 6.47 11.56 7.69
C GLN A 56 5.74 11.49 9.04
N SER A 57 5.09 10.38 9.36
CA SER A 57 4.45 10.17 10.67
C SER A 57 5.49 10.03 11.79
N SER A 58 5.03 10.05 13.04
CA SER A 58 5.88 9.77 14.20
C SER A 58 6.25 8.28 14.36
N LEU A 59 5.71 7.40 13.52
CA LEU A 59 5.98 5.96 13.56
C LEU A 59 7.35 5.66 12.95
N SER A 60 8.12 4.80 13.61
CA SER A 60 9.31 4.21 13.02
C SER A 60 8.97 3.36 11.79
N PRO A 61 9.92 3.11 10.87
CA PRO A 61 9.68 2.25 9.71
C PRO A 61 9.14 0.86 10.06
N VAL A 62 9.52 0.32 11.23
CA VAL A 62 9.02 -0.98 11.71
C VAL A 62 7.55 -0.86 12.14
N GLU A 63 7.20 0.17 12.91
CA GLU A 63 5.82 0.40 13.37
C GLU A 63 4.87 0.67 12.20
N GLN A 64 5.33 1.39 11.17
CA GLN A 64 4.56 1.58 9.93
C GLN A 64 4.20 0.23 9.29
N GLN A 65 5.15 -0.71 9.21
CA GLN A 65 4.89 -2.04 8.67
C GLN A 65 4.00 -2.89 9.57
N VAL A 66 4.05 -2.72 10.89
CA VAL A 66 3.11 -3.37 11.82
C VAL A 66 1.68 -2.88 11.54
N VAL A 67 1.47 -1.57 11.39
CA VAL A 67 0.14 -1.00 11.06
C VAL A 67 -0.38 -1.56 9.74
N TYR A 68 0.44 -1.57 8.68
CA TYR A 68 0.04 -2.13 7.39
C TYR A 68 -0.29 -3.62 7.49
N GLN A 69 0.56 -4.42 8.13
CA GLN A 69 0.30 -5.86 8.23
C GLN A 69 -0.94 -6.19 9.07
N SER A 70 -1.19 -5.44 10.15
CA SER A 70 -2.40 -5.62 10.95
C SER A 70 -3.67 -5.41 10.13
N ILE A 71 -3.74 -4.33 9.33
CA ILE A 71 -4.92 -4.06 8.51
C ILE A 71 -5.04 -5.00 7.31
N ASN A 72 -3.92 -5.44 6.75
CA ASN A 72 -3.88 -6.39 5.64
C ASN A 72 -4.40 -7.76 6.06
N VAL A 73 -3.93 -8.27 7.20
CA VAL A 73 -4.37 -9.56 7.76
C VAL A 73 -5.82 -9.48 8.20
N PHE A 74 -6.24 -8.39 8.86
CA PHE A 74 -7.62 -8.17 9.27
C PHE A 74 -8.60 -8.28 8.07
N HIS A 75 -8.25 -7.69 6.94
CA HIS A 75 -9.08 -7.74 5.72
C HIS A 75 -8.81 -8.94 4.81
N GLY A 76 -7.89 -9.83 5.17
CA GLY A 76 -7.50 -10.96 4.31
C GLY A 76 -6.92 -10.54 2.95
N CYS A 77 -6.27 -9.37 2.86
CA CYS A 77 -5.64 -8.92 1.61
C CYS A 77 -4.33 -9.66 1.36
N GLU A 78 -4.37 -10.75 0.59
CA GLU A 78 -3.17 -11.54 0.24
C GLU A 78 -2.12 -10.72 -0.51
N TYR A 79 -2.54 -9.91 -1.49
CA TYR A 79 -1.64 -9.04 -2.25
C TYR A 79 -0.89 -8.06 -1.35
N CYS A 80 -1.61 -7.39 -0.45
CA CYS A 80 -1.06 -6.41 0.47
C CYS A 80 -0.13 -7.09 1.48
N THR A 81 -0.57 -8.23 2.03
CA THR A 81 0.20 -9.01 3.01
C THR A 81 1.55 -9.44 2.42
N MET A 82 1.55 -9.96 1.19
CA MET A 82 2.79 -10.35 0.50
C MET A 82 3.67 -9.12 0.20
N GLY A 83 3.08 -8.04 -0.31
CA GLY A 83 3.81 -6.82 -0.65
C GLY A 83 4.52 -6.22 0.55
N HIS A 84 3.82 -6.05 1.66
CA HIS A 84 4.38 -5.49 2.89
C HIS A 84 5.32 -6.45 3.64
N THR A 85 5.19 -7.76 3.44
CA THR A 85 6.21 -8.72 3.88
C THR A 85 7.53 -8.52 3.12
N TYR A 86 7.48 -8.24 1.82
CA TYR A 86 8.68 -7.98 1.00
C TYR A 86 9.34 -6.63 1.33
N LEU A 87 8.55 -5.62 1.68
CA LEU A 87 9.02 -4.25 1.98
C LEU A 87 9.58 -4.07 3.39
N GLN A 88 9.42 -5.05 4.29
CA GLN A 88 9.96 -4.96 5.63
C GLN A 88 11.51 -4.91 5.59
N PRO A 89 12.14 -3.82 6.09
CA PRO A 89 13.60 -3.65 6.07
C PRO A 89 14.37 -4.74 6.83
N SER A 90 13.66 -5.55 7.60
CA SER A 90 14.20 -6.60 8.43
C SER A 90 13.21 -7.76 8.46
N ARG A 91 13.71 -8.96 8.18
CA ARG A 91 13.07 -10.27 8.36
C ARG A 91 12.72 -10.56 9.85
N ARG A 92 12.20 -9.57 10.58
CA ARG A 92 12.18 -9.50 12.06
C ARG A 92 10.93 -8.85 12.65
N VAL A 93 9.85 -8.68 11.89
CA VAL A 93 8.53 -8.54 12.53
C VAL A 93 7.95 -9.96 12.55
N PRO A 94 8.01 -10.66 13.69
CA PRO A 94 7.48 -12.00 13.73
C PRO A 94 5.95 -11.88 13.57
N LEU A 95 5.38 -12.71 12.69
CA LEU A 95 3.96 -12.60 12.29
C LEU A 95 3.02 -12.84 13.48
N ASP A 96 3.51 -13.48 14.54
CA ASP A 96 2.83 -13.61 15.82
C ASP A 96 2.59 -12.26 16.51
N ALA A 97 3.49 -11.28 16.37
CA ALA A 97 3.29 -9.92 16.87
C ALA A 97 2.16 -9.18 16.13
N VAL A 98 1.94 -9.52 14.86
CA VAL A 98 0.80 -9.00 14.06
C VAL A 98 -0.50 -9.75 14.42
N ALA A 99 -0.41 -11.06 14.69
CA ALA A 99 -1.56 -11.88 15.08
C ALA A 99 -2.03 -11.67 16.54
N ALA A 100 -1.14 -11.21 17.42
CA ALA A 100 -1.42 -11.01 18.85
C ALA A 100 -2.11 -9.68 19.20
N ALA A 101 -2.21 -8.74 18.25
CA ALA A 101 -2.99 -7.53 18.47
C ALA A 101 -4.48 -7.88 18.45
N PRO A 102 -5.25 -7.69 19.55
CA PRO A 102 -6.69 -7.88 19.51
C PRO A 102 -7.27 -6.83 18.56
N LEU A 103 -7.64 -7.26 17.35
CA LEU A 103 -8.31 -6.47 16.31
C LEU A 103 -9.79 -6.26 16.64
N THR A 104 -10.14 -6.12 17.92
CA THR A 104 -11.45 -5.63 18.34
C THR A 104 -11.41 -4.12 18.28
N ILE A 105 -11.68 -3.58 17.09
CA ILE A 105 -12.24 -2.24 17.00
C ILE A 105 -13.65 -2.39 17.59
N GLU A 106 -13.78 -2.19 18.90
CA GLU A 106 -15.08 -1.81 19.44
C GLU A 106 -15.50 -0.58 18.66
N THR A 107 -16.56 -0.72 17.88
CA THR A 107 -17.19 0.39 17.18
C THR A 107 -17.53 1.42 18.24
N GLN A 108 -16.72 2.46 18.39
CA GLN A 108 -17.08 3.69 19.07
C GLN A 108 -18.12 4.40 18.20
N ALA A 109 -19.31 3.79 18.12
CA ALA A 109 -20.54 4.45 17.77
C ALA A 109 -20.95 5.31 18.98
N GLU A 110 -20.17 6.35 19.26
CA GLU A 110 -20.50 7.40 20.21
C GLU A 110 -19.65 8.63 19.89
N VAL A 111 -20.01 9.30 18.80
CA VAL A 111 -19.91 10.76 18.72
C VAL A 111 -21.32 11.23 18.42
N ALA A 112 -21.99 11.66 19.49
CA ALA A 112 -23.21 12.44 19.47
C ALA A 112 -22.95 13.84 18.88
#